data_AF-A0ABC8KVW9-F1
#
_entry.id   AF-A0ABC8KVW9-F1
#
_cell.length_a   1.000
_cell.length_b   1.000
_cell.length_c   1.000
_cell.angle_alpha   90.00
_cell.angle_beta   90.00
_cell.angle_gamma   90.00
#
_symmetry.space_group_name_H-M   'P 1'
#
loop_
_entity.id
_entity.type
_entity.pdbx_description
1 polymer ?
#
loop_
_entity_poly.entity_id
_entity_poly.type
_entity_poly.pdbx_seq_one_letter_code
_entity_poly.pdbx_strand_id
1 'polypeptide(L)'
;MGKERENIGFSSWNETTVMWNMDDYPIPADIDDLVSIRINIEEALGRLGYLGFKLVNVHCKHLECNKIEELRDAGIIYLPPIYKSVHG
;
A
#
# COMPACT_ATOMS: atom_id res chain seq x y z
N MET A 1 23.94 -41.35 -15.62
CA MET A 1 24.28 -39.97 -15.21
C MET A 1 23.03 -39.13 -15.39
N GLY A 2 22.19 -39.04 -14.36
CA GLY A 2 20.91 -38.32 -14.41
C GLY A 2 21.16 -36.82 -14.24
N LYS A 3 20.58 -36.00 -15.11
CA LYS A 3 20.62 -34.54 -14.95
C LYS A 3 19.74 -34.18 -13.77
N GLU A 4 20.37 -33.76 -12.67
CA GLU A 4 19.69 -33.11 -11.56
C GLU A 4 18.96 -31.89 -12.14
N ARG A 5 17.64 -31.88 -12.02
CA ARG A 5 16.85 -30.72 -12.42
C ARG A 5 17.09 -29.67 -11.36
N GLU A 6 17.82 -28.61 -11.72
CA GLU A 6 17.95 -27.41 -10.89
C GLU A 6 16.54 -26.92 -10.55
N ASN A 7 16.18 -27.06 -9.28
CA ASN A 7 14.88 -26.63 -8.78
C ASN A 7 14.92 -25.11 -8.74
N ILE A 8 14.33 -24.47 -9.75
CA ILE A 8 14.13 -23.02 -9.76
C ILE A 8 13.27 -22.66 -8.53
N GLY A 9 13.93 -22.15 -7.49
CA GLY A 9 13.27 -21.71 -6.28
C GLY A 9 12.32 -20.57 -6.61
N PHE A 10 11.02 -20.87 -6.70
CA PHE A 10 10.00 -19.85 -6.74
C PHE A 10 9.86 -19.24 -5.34
N SER A 11 10.52 -18.11 -5.09
CA SER A 11 10.12 -17.24 -3.99
C SER A 11 8.92 -16.42 -4.44
N SER A 12 7.69 -16.89 -4.15
CA SER A 12 6.56 -15.97 -4.20
C SER A 12 6.82 -14.95 -3.08
N TRP A 13 7.09 -13.70 -3.45
CA TRP A 13 7.04 -12.60 -2.50
C TRP A 13 5.59 -12.57 -2.04
N ASN A 14 5.31 -13.08 -0.83
CA ASN A 14 4.00 -13.02 -0.23
C ASN A 14 3.74 -11.54 0.07
N GLU A 15 3.29 -10.80 -0.92
CA GLU A 15 3.01 -9.38 -0.83
C GLU A 15 1.51 -9.17 -0.82
N THR A 16 1.05 -8.27 0.03
CA THR A 16 -0.34 -7.85 0.12
C THR A 16 -0.41 -6.34 -0.01
N THR A 17 -1.09 -5.86 -1.05
CA THR A 17 -1.25 -4.43 -1.30
C THR A 17 -2.66 -4.00 -0.93
N VAL A 18 -2.76 -2.95 -0.12
CA VAL A 18 -4.01 -2.25 0.20
C VAL A 18 -4.12 -1.04 -0.72
N MET A 19 -5.23 -0.97 -1.46
CA MET A 19 -5.59 0.20 -2.25
C MET A 19 -6.73 0.93 -1.56
N TRP A 20 -6.42 2.08 -0.97
CA TRP A 20 -7.37 2.87 -0.19
C TRP A 20 -7.81 4.10 -0.97
N ASN A 21 -9.09 4.17 -1.32
CA ASN A 21 -9.68 5.38 -1.88
C ASN A 21 -10.05 6.37 -0.76
N MET A 22 -9.23 7.40 -0.57
CA MET A 22 -9.47 8.44 0.43
C MET A 22 -10.54 9.45 0.01
N ASP A 23 -10.95 9.48 -1.25
CA ASP A 23 -12.09 10.32 -1.67
C ASP A 23 -13.41 9.81 -1.06
N ASP A 24 -13.58 8.49 -1.02
CA ASP A 24 -14.79 7.83 -0.48
C ASP A 24 -14.63 7.48 1.01
N TYR A 25 -13.39 7.21 1.44
CA TYR A 25 -13.05 6.80 2.80
C TYR A 25 -11.94 7.69 3.37
N PRO A 26 -12.20 8.98 3.63
CA PRO A 26 -11.18 9.90 4.12
C PRO A 26 -10.72 9.52 5.54
N ILE A 27 -9.55 10.02 5.91
CA ILE A 27 -9.07 9.95 7.29
C ILE A 27 -9.93 10.89 8.14
N PRO A 28 -10.48 10.43 9.27
CA PRO A 28 -11.22 11.29 10.20
C PRO A 28 -10.35 12.46 10.68
N ALA A 29 -10.95 13.66 10.79
CA ALA A 29 -10.23 14.90 11.10
C ALA A 29 -9.62 14.94 12.51
N ASP A 30 -10.03 14.03 13.39
CA ASP A 30 -9.54 13.86 14.76
C ASP A 30 -8.39 12.85 14.87
N ILE A 31 -7.97 12.24 13.76
CA ILE A 31 -6.88 11.26 13.73
C ILE A 31 -5.68 11.83 12.98
N ASP A 32 -4.68 12.26 13.74
CA ASP A 32 -3.40 12.76 13.20
C ASP A 32 -2.31 11.66 13.16
N ASP A 33 -2.56 10.50 13.77
CA ASP A 33 -1.59 9.39 13.84
C ASP A 33 -1.74 8.42 12.66
N LEU A 34 -1.16 8.82 11.52
CA LEU A 34 -1.11 8.02 10.29
C LEU A 34 -0.31 6.71 10.45
N VAL A 35 0.67 6.68 11.37
CA VAL A 35 1.47 5.47 11.64
C VAL A 35 0.59 4.41 12.28
N SER A 36 -0.21 4.79 13.28
CA SER A 36 -1.16 3.87 13.90
C SER A 36 -2.22 3.37 12.92
N ILE A 37 -2.70 4.20 11.99
CA ILE A 37 -3.61 3.75 10.92
C ILE A 37 -2.96 2.64 10.08
N ARG A 38 -1.73 2.85 9.61
CA ARG A 38 -0.99 1.84 8.85
C ARG A 38 -0.82 0.54 9.65
N ILE A 39 -0.37 0.63 10.90
CA ILE A 39 -0.16 -0.53 11.78
C ILE A 39 -1.47 -1.31 11.97
N ASN A 40 -2.59 -0.62 12.22
CA ASN A 40 -3.88 -1.26 12.41
C ASN A 40 -4.33 -2.03 11.16
N ILE A 41 -4.12 -1.47 9.96
CA ILE A 41 -4.38 -2.16 8.69
C ILE A 41 -3.49 -3.40 8.57
N GLU A 42 -2.19 -3.27 8.86
CA GLU A 42 -1.24 -4.39 8.79
C GLU A 42 -1.56 -5.51 9.78
N GLU A 43 -1.95 -5.18 11.01
CA GLU A 43 -2.38 -6.14 12.01
C GLU A 43 -3.66 -6.85 11.60
N ALA A 44 -4.65 -6.12 11.07
CA ALA A 44 -5.90 -6.70 10.59
C ALA A 44 -5.63 -7.72 9.47
N LEU A 45 -4.77 -7.37 8.52
CA LEU A 45 -4.31 -8.29 7.48
C LEU A 45 -3.56 -9.50 8.06
N GLY A 46 -2.71 -9.29 9.06
CA GLY A 46 -2.02 -10.37 9.77
C GLY A 46 -2.99 -11.36 10.42
N ARG A 47 -4.06 -10.87 11.06
CA ARG A 47 -5.13 -11.69 11.65
C ARG A 47 -5.93 -12.48 10.61
N LEU A 48 -5.95 -12.01 9.36
CA LEU A 48 -6.56 -12.71 8.22
C LEU A 48 -5.60 -13.71 7.53
N GLY A 49 -4.36 -13.84 8.01
CA GLY A 49 -3.37 -14.78 7.48
C GLY A 49 -2.41 -14.20 6.43
N TYR A 50 -2.52 -12.89 6.13
CA TYR A 50 -1.56 -12.21 5.27
C TYR A 50 -0.29 -11.87 6.07
N LEU A 51 0.61 -12.84 6.18
CA LEU A 51 1.81 -12.72 7.04
C LEU A 51 3.02 -12.12 6.33
N GLY A 52 2.97 -11.99 5.00
CA GLY A 52 4.08 -11.44 4.23
C GLY A 52 4.12 -9.91 4.23
N PHE A 53 4.86 -9.35 3.26
CA PHE A 53 5.07 -7.91 3.12
C PHE A 53 3.75 -7.20 2.80
N LYS A 54 3.53 -6.03 3.39
CA LYS A 54 2.28 -5.28 3.26
C LYS A 54 2.59 -3.87 2.77
N LEU A 55 1.87 -3.44 1.75
CA LEU A 55 1.94 -2.08 1.23
C LEU A 55 0.59 -1.41 1.38
N VAL A 56 0.58 -0.17 1.86
CA VAL A 56 -0.63 0.64 1.94
C VAL A 56 -0.50 1.81 0.98
N ASN A 57 -1.35 1.80 -0.05
CA ASN A 57 -1.39 2.82 -1.07
C ASN A 57 -2.69 3.61 -0.95
N VAL A 58 -2.61 4.93 -1.03
CA VAL A 58 -3.77 5.82 -1.00
C VAL A 58 -3.95 6.53 -2.33
N HIS A 59 -5.20 6.66 -2.74
CA HIS A 59 -5.61 7.48 -3.88
C HIS A 59 -6.55 8.58 -3.38
N CYS A 60 -6.27 9.82 -3.78
CA CYS A 60 -7.10 10.99 -3.48
C CYS A 60 -6.97 12.00 -4.62
N LYS A 61 -8.08 12.56 -5.12
CA LYS A 61 -8.06 13.55 -6.21
C LYS A 61 -7.45 14.88 -5.79
N HIS A 62 -7.68 15.28 -4.53
CA HIS A 62 -7.26 16.55 -3.98
C HIS A 62 -6.62 16.32 -2.62
N LEU A 63 -5.29 16.17 -2.65
CA LEU A 63 -4.48 15.99 -1.45
C LEU A 63 -3.51 17.15 -1.32
N GLU A 64 -3.53 17.81 -0.15
CA GLU A 64 -2.62 18.90 0.18
C GLU A 64 -1.16 18.40 0.25
N CYS A 65 -0.20 19.22 -0.19
CA CYS A 65 1.21 18.80 -0.28
C CYS A 65 1.79 18.37 1.08
N ASN A 66 1.43 19.04 2.18
CA ASN A 66 1.85 18.67 3.53
C ASN A 66 1.36 17.26 3.92
N LYS A 67 0.14 16.90 3.52
CA LYS A 67 -0.41 15.56 3.77
C LYS A 67 0.32 14.46 3.00
N ILE A 68 0.89 14.76 1.83
CA ILE A 68 1.71 13.80 1.09
C ILE A 68 2.97 13.44 1.88
N GLU A 69 3.62 14.42 2.51
CA GLU A 69 4.80 14.20 3.33
C GLU A 69 4.46 13.41 4.60
N GLU A 70 3.37 13.77 5.27
CA GLU A 70 2.90 13.05 6.46
C GLU A 70 2.59 11.57 6.15
N LEU A 71 1.92 11.29 5.02
CA LEU A 71 1.64 9.92 4.56
C LEU A 71 2.94 9.15 4.29
N ARG A 72 3.88 9.77 3.58
CA ARG A 72 5.18 9.17 3.27
C ARG A 72 5.95 8.82 4.54
N ASP A 73 6.00 9.74 5.50
CA ASP A 73 6.69 9.54 6.77
C ASP A 73 6.02 8.44 7.61
N ALA A 74 4.71 8.22 7.42
CA ALA A 74 3.96 7.11 8.00
C ALA A 74 4.12 5.77 7.24
N GLY A 75 4.83 5.75 6.10
CA GLY A 75 4.97 4.55 5.26
C GLY A 75 3.74 4.23 4.41
N ILE A 76 2.88 5.22 4.17
CA ILE A 76 1.71 5.13 3.29
C ILE A 76 2.05 5.82 1.97
N ILE A 77 1.85 5.13 0.85
CA ILE A 77 2.26 5.61 -0.47
C ILE A 77 1.08 6.32 -1.14
N TYR A 78 1.22 7.62 -1.41
CA TYR A 78 0.27 8.33 -2.26
C TYR A 78 0.47 7.98 -3.73
N LEU A 79 -0.60 7.52 -4.38
CA LEU A 79 -0.66 7.27 -5.81
C LEU A 79 -1.38 8.44 -6.49
N PRO A 80 -0.67 9.29 -7.25
CA PRO A 80 -1.29 10.39 -7.96
C PRO A 80 -2.27 9.86 -9.03
N PRO A 81 -3.33 10.61 -9.35
CA PRO A 81 -4.22 10.26 -10.44
C PRO A 81 -3.42 10.02 -11.72
N ILE A 82 -3.69 8.91 -12.40
CA ILE A 82 -3.10 8.67 -13.72
C ILE A 82 -3.73 9.69 -14.67
N TYR A 83 -3.00 10.76 -14.99
CA TYR A 83 -3.34 11.59 -16.13
C TYR A 83 -3.29 10.69 -17.36
N LYS A 84 -4.44 10.38 -17.96
CA LYS A 84 -4.47 9.79 -19.30
C LYS A 84 -3.67 10.74 -20.18
N SER A 85 -2.51 10.29 -20.64
CA SER A 85 -1.84 10.91 -21.76
C SER A 85 -2.78 10.80 -22.95
N VAL A 86 -3.50 11.88 -23.23
CA VAL A 86 -4.23 12.05 -24.48
C VAL A 86 -3.16 12.20 -25.55
N HIS A 87 -2.72 11.09 -26.13
CA HIS A 87 -1.97 11.14 -27.38
C HIS A 87 -3.03 11.05 -28.47
N GLY A 88 -3.34 12.22 -29.03
CA GLY A 88 -4.12 12.37 -30.26
C GLY A 88 -3.31 12.07 -31.50
#